data_AF-W3A9E9-F1
#
_entry.id   AF-W3A9E9-F1
#
_cell.length_a   1.000
_cell.length_b   1.000
_cell.length_c   1.000
_cell.angle_alpha   90.00
_cell.angle_beta   90.00
_cell.angle_gamma   90.00
#
_symmetry.space_group_name_H-M   'P 1'
#
loop_
_entity.id
_entity.type
_entity.pdbx_description
1 polymer ?
#
loop_
_entity_poly.entity_id
_entity_poly.type
_entity_poly.pdbx_seq_one_letter_code
_entity_poly.pdbx_strand_id
1 'polypeptide(L)'
;MRARCLTPGEDYNTATRSVKDSFDRLRTEIDNIINSGKNHTLPDVQALFRKELHFNLKDSDVSERVLKYFIYCERIIEEHGLHGCFEFEAGSKEKCCLLINSITPEALKEEVKNALCYESPDAKSDERKLHDLILAKALEQDREFRQSKRKRILHDVEAPHQIHKWEEKRMKSKDD
;
A
#
# COMPACT_ATOMS: atom_id res chain seq x y z
N MET A 1 -28.10 -15.70 -54.73
CA MET A 1 -26.97 -16.64 -54.63
C MET A 1 -26.68 -16.89 -53.16
N ARG A 2 -27.10 -18.04 -52.62
CA ARG A 2 -26.85 -18.42 -51.21
C ARG A 2 -25.59 -19.29 -51.19
N ALA A 3 -24.56 -18.85 -50.48
CA ALA A 3 -23.36 -19.66 -50.26
C ALA A 3 -23.76 -20.96 -49.54
N ARG A 4 -23.31 -22.10 -50.08
CA ARG A 4 -23.57 -23.43 -49.52
C ARG A 4 -22.67 -23.64 -48.31
N CYS A 5 -23.23 -24.26 -47.27
CA CYS A 5 -22.55 -24.57 -46.01
C CYS A 5 -21.27 -25.38 -46.21
N LEU A 6 -20.23 -25.07 -45.45
CA LEU A 6 -19.12 -25.98 -45.19
C LEU A 6 -19.58 -26.92 -44.05
N THR A 7 -19.65 -28.21 -44.38
CA THR A 7 -19.82 -29.40 -43.52
C THR A 7 -21.09 -29.53 -42.64
N PRO A 8 -21.99 -30.50 -42.92
CA PRO A 8 -23.11 -30.84 -42.04
C PRO A 8 -22.64 -31.64 -40.81
N GLY A 9 -23.01 -31.20 -39.60
CA GLY A 9 -22.99 -32.05 -38.40
C GLY A 9 -22.31 -31.50 -37.15
N GLU A 10 -21.61 -30.36 -37.21
CA GLU A 10 -21.02 -29.77 -36.02
C GLU A 10 -22.05 -28.87 -35.30
N ASP A 11 -22.37 -29.22 -34.04
CA ASP A 11 -23.15 -28.36 -33.15
C ASP A 11 -22.38 -27.05 -32.96
N TYR A 12 -23.02 -25.92 -33.31
CA TYR A 12 -22.48 -24.58 -33.17
C TYR A 12 -21.93 -24.33 -31.76
N ASN A 13 -22.54 -24.90 -30.73
CA ASN A 13 -22.08 -24.79 -29.35
C ASN A 13 -20.78 -25.58 -29.11
N THR A 14 -20.62 -26.73 -29.76
CA THR A 14 -19.38 -27.52 -29.72
C THR A 14 -18.24 -26.80 -30.43
N ALA A 15 -18.51 -26.23 -31.61
CA ALA A 15 -17.53 -25.47 -32.37
C ALA A 15 -17.07 -24.22 -31.60
N THR A 16 -18.00 -23.45 -31.03
CA THR A 16 -17.65 -22.26 -30.23
C THR A 16 -16.90 -22.59 -28.94
N ARG A 17 -17.24 -23.70 -28.28
CA ARG A 17 -16.51 -24.18 -27.09
C ARG A 17 -15.10 -24.63 -27.44
N SER A 18 -14.91 -25.37 -28.54
CA SER A 18 -13.59 -25.79 -29.00
C SER A 18 -12.70 -24.61 -29.38
N VAL A 19 -13.25 -23.59 -30.05
CA VAL A 19 -12.52 -22.34 -30.33
C VAL A 19 -12.13 -21.63 -29.05
N LYS A 20 -13.04 -21.55 -28.07
CA LYS A 20 -12.76 -20.95 -26.76
C LYS A 20 -11.65 -21.70 -26.00
N ASP A 21 -11.75 -23.02 -25.91
CA ASP A 21 -10.77 -23.87 -25.23
C ASP A 21 -9.38 -23.74 -25.88
N SER A 22 -9.34 -23.57 -27.21
CA SER A 22 -8.10 -23.33 -27.96
C SER A 22 -7.49 -21.96 -27.63
N PHE A 23 -8.33 -20.94 -27.47
CA PHE A 23 -7.92 -19.59 -27.11
C PHE A 23 -7.41 -19.51 -25.66
N ASP A 24 -8.08 -20.19 -24.74
CA ASP A 24 -7.67 -20.28 -23.34
C ASP A 24 -6.32 -21.00 -23.22
N ARG A 25 -6.11 -22.08 -23.97
CA ARG A 25 -4.80 -22.78 -24.05
C ARG A 25 -3.69 -21.89 -24.63
N LEU A 26 -3.98 -21.16 -25.71
CA LEU A 26 -3.03 -20.21 -26.30
C LEU A 26 -2.67 -19.10 -25.31
N ARG A 27 -3.65 -18.59 -24.55
CA ARG A 27 -3.41 -17.57 -23.53
C ARG A 27 -2.51 -18.10 -22.42
N THR A 28 -2.79 -19.30 -21.90
CA THR A 28 -1.93 -19.95 -20.91
C THR A 28 -0.51 -20.15 -21.43
N GLU A 29 -0.34 -20.56 -22.69
CA GLU A 29 0.99 -20.77 -23.27
C GLU A 29 1.74 -19.45 -23.48
N ILE A 30 1.06 -18.39 -23.89
CA ILE A 30 1.62 -17.04 -23.98
C ILE A 30 2.08 -16.56 -22.60
N ASP A 31 1.24 -16.75 -21.57
CA ASP A 31 1.58 -16.40 -20.19
C ASP A 31 2.81 -17.22 -19.73
N ASN A 32 2.88 -18.52 -20.05
CA ASN A 32 4.03 -19.38 -19.77
C ASN A 32 5.31 -18.92 -20.49
N ILE A 33 5.20 -18.46 -21.74
CA ILE A 33 6.33 -17.94 -22.53
C ILE A 33 6.79 -16.58 -21.99
N ILE A 34 5.87 -15.70 -21.61
CA ILE A 34 6.20 -14.42 -20.96
C ILE A 34 6.89 -14.67 -19.61
N ASN A 35 6.40 -15.66 -18.86
CA ASN A 35 6.97 -16.06 -17.57
C ASN A 35 8.31 -16.79 -17.72
N SER A 36 8.57 -17.49 -18.83
CA SER A 36 9.84 -18.18 -19.09
C SER A 36 10.88 -17.33 -19.83
N GLY A 37 10.45 -16.36 -20.64
CA GLY A 37 11.31 -15.41 -21.37
C GLY A 37 11.89 -14.31 -20.47
N LYS A 38 11.27 -14.06 -19.32
CA LYS A 38 11.91 -13.38 -18.19
C LYS A 38 12.78 -14.43 -17.49
N ASN A 39 14.08 -14.43 -17.80
CA ASN A 39 15.09 -15.30 -17.18
C ASN A 39 14.74 -15.64 -15.73
N HIS A 40 14.68 -16.94 -15.41
CA HIS A 40 14.29 -17.55 -14.13
C HIS A 40 15.16 -17.19 -12.91
N THR A 41 15.70 -15.98 -12.84
CA THR A 41 16.31 -15.45 -11.62
C THR A 41 15.23 -14.66 -10.91
N LEU A 42 14.69 -15.25 -9.85
CA LEU A 42 13.89 -14.50 -8.88
C LEU A 42 14.69 -13.23 -8.54
N PRO A 43 14.16 -12.02 -8.83
CA PRO A 43 14.87 -10.80 -8.47
C PRO A 43 15.04 -10.76 -6.96
N ASP A 44 15.93 -9.90 -6.46
CA ASP A 44 15.91 -9.56 -5.03
C ASP A 44 14.60 -8.82 -4.73
N VAL A 45 13.56 -9.59 -4.40
CA VAL A 45 12.20 -9.11 -4.17
C VAL A 45 12.20 -8.08 -3.04
N GLN A 46 13.04 -8.27 -2.04
CA GLN A 46 13.11 -7.35 -0.92
C GLN A 46 13.73 -6.01 -1.33
N ALA A 47 14.80 -6.02 -2.12
CA ALA A 47 15.39 -4.79 -2.67
C ALA A 47 14.45 -4.08 -3.65
N LEU A 48 13.72 -4.84 -4.48
CA LEU A 48 12.73 -4.32 -5.40
C LEU A 48 11.64 -3.54 -4.65
N PHE A 49 11.00 -4.17 -3.67
CA PHE A 49 9.94 -3.55 -2.90
C PHE A 49 10.43 -2.32 -2.13
N ARG A 50 11.61 -2.40 -1.49
CA ARG A 50 12.21 -1.21 -0.83
C ARG A 50 12.46 -0.05 -1.78
N LYS A 51 12.74 -0.33 -3.04
CA LYS A 51 13.05 0.69 -4.06
C LYS A 51 11.79 1.29 -4.68
N GLU A 52 10.71 0.55 -4.81
CA GLU A 52 9.54 0.97 -5.59
C GLU A 52 8.32 1.26 -4.74
N LEU A 53 8.11 0.49 -3.67
CA LEU A 53 6.97 0.63 -2.78
C LEU A 53 7.24 1.68 -1.71
N HIS A 54 6.50 2.78 -1.76
CA HIS A 54 6.65 3.89 -0.82
C HIS A 54 5.31 4.38 -0.27
N PHE A 55 5.32 4.73 1.01
CA PHE A 55 4.19 5.34 1.68
C PHE A 55 4.18 6.87 1.43
N ASN A 56 3.41 7.31 0.42
CA ASN A 56 3.48 8.68 -0.08
C ASN A 56 2.83 9.72 0.83
N LEU A 57 3.59 10.33 1.76
CA LEU A 57 3.11 11.37 2.67
C LEU A 57 2.62 12.68 2.01
N LYS A 58 2.79 12.88 0.69
CA LYS A 58 2.29 14.08 0.00
C LYS A 58 0.77 14.08 -0.12
N ASP A 59 0.14 12.91 -0.10
CA ASP A 59 -1.31 12.77 -0.14
C ASP A 59 -1.87 13.15 1.24
N SER A 60 -2.74 14.18 1.30
CA SER A 60 -3.25 14.72 2.57
C SER A 60 -4.26 13.81 3.26
N ASP A 61 -5.02 13.04 2.48
CA ASP A 61 -5.95 12.05 3.00
C ASP A 61 -5.20 10.78 3.41
N VAL A 62 -5.26 10.45 4.70
CA VAL A 62 -4.54 9.31 5.27
C VAL A 62 -5.09 7.99 4.72
N SER A 63 -6.41 7.88 4.59
CA SER A 63 -7.08 6.67 4.14
C SER A 63 -6.78 6.39 2.67
N GLU A 64 -6.85 7.41 1.82
CA GLU A 64 -6.49 7.31 0.40
C GLU A 64 -5.02 6.90 0.23
N ARG A 65 -4.12 7.48 1.03
CA ARG A 65 -2.68 7.16 1.00
C ARG A 65 -2.42 5.69 1.36
N VAL A 66 -3.08 5.18 2.40
CA VAL A 66 -2.97 3.76 2.78
C VAL A 66 -3.52 2.87 1.68
N LEU A 67 -4.69 3.19 1.13
CA LEU A 67 -5.27 2.41 0.03
C LEU A 67 -4.34 2.35 -1.19
N LYS A 68 -3.81 3.50 -1.63
CA LYS A 68 -2.84 3.57 -2.74
C LYS A 68 -1.59 2.74 -2.48
N TYR A 69 -1.11 2.70 -1.24
CA TYR A 69 0.05 1.89 -0.87
C TYR A 69 -0.16 0.40 -1.19
N PHE A 70 -1.32 -0.15 -0.83
CA PHE A 70 -1.66 -1.54 -1.15
C PHE A 70 -1.90 -1.74 -2.65
N ILE A 71 -2.54 -0.79 -3.33
CA ILE A 71 -2.70 -0.84 -4.79
C ILE A 71 -1.34 -0.86 -5.51
N TYR A 72 -0.36 -0.08 -5.05
CA TYR A 72 0.98 -0.09 -5.62
C TYR A 72 1.74 -1.39 -5.35
N CYS A 73 1.51 -2.03 -4.20
CA CYS A 73 2.03 -3.38 -3.95
C CYS A 73 1.53 -4.37 -5.01
N GLU A 74 0.22 -4.43 -5.26
CA GLU A 74 -0.35 -5.30 -6.31
C GLU A 74 0.23 -5.00 -7.69
N ARG A 75 0.37 -3.71 -8.01
CA ARG A 75 0.94 -3.28 -9.28
C ARG A 75 2.39 -3.74 -9.47
N ILE A 76 3.22 -3.66 -8.43
CA ILE A 76 4.61 -4.16 -8.48
C ILE A 76 4.62 -5.67 -8.72
N ILE A 77 3.73 -6.41 -8.03
CA ILE A 77 3.59 -7.86 -8.18
C ILE A 77 3.21 -8.21 -9.62
N GLU A 78 2.25 -7.49 -10.21
CA GLU A 78 1.80 -7.69 -11.58
C GLU A 78 2.91 -7.38 -12.61
N GLU A 79 3.51 -6.19 -12.53
CA GLU A 79 4.56 -5.74 -13.47
C GLU A 79 5.77 -6.69 -13.49
N HIS A 80 6.13 -7.25 -12.33
CA HIS A 80 7.27 -8.15 -12.18
C HIS A 80 6.91 -9.64 -12.26
N GLY A 81 5.62 -9.98 -12.43
CA GLY A 81 5.17 -11.38 -12.54
C GLY A 81 5.41 -12.20 -11.26
N LEU A 82 5.26 -11.58 -10.08
CA LEU A 82 5.55 -12.19 -8.78
C LEU A 82 4.34 -12.89 -8.14
N HIS A 83 3.20 -12.99 -8.84
CA HIS A 83 1.98 -13.59 -8.27
C HIS A 83 2.23 -14.98 -7.67
N GLY A 84 2.96 -15.85 -8.39
CA GLY A 84 3.29 -17.20 -7.91
C GLY A 84 4.15 -17.24 -6.63
N CYS A 85 4.82 -16.15 -6.26
CA CYS A 85 5.57 -16.05 -5.01
C CYS A 85 4.66 -15.92 -3.78
N PHE A 86 3.41 -15.48 -3.97
CA PHE A 86 2.51 -15.08 -2.89
C PHE A 86 1.21 -15.90 -2.80
N GLU A 87 1.02 -16.90 -3.67
CA GLU A 87 -0.20 -17.72 -3.73
C GLU A 87 -0.42 -18.63 -2.51
N PHE A 88 0.66 -19.04 -1.83
CA PHE A 88 0.60 -19.95 -0.69
C PHE A 88 0.66 -19.20 0.64
N GLU A 89 0.30 -19.85 1.74
CA GLU A 89 0.28 -19.25 3.08
C GLU A 89 1.62 -18.60 3.47
N ALA A 90 2.74 -19.28 3.21
CA ALA A 90 4.08 -18.73 3.43
C ALA A 90 4.33 -17.47 2.59
N GLY A 91 3.83 -17.45 1.36
CA GLY A 91 3.90 -16.30 0.46
C GLY A 91 3.07 -15.12 0.97
N SER A 92 1.83 -15.34 1.43
CA SER A 92 1.01 -14.29 2.04
C SER A 92 1.71 -13.61 3.23
N LYS A 93 2.35 -14.41 4.08
CA LYS A 93 3.16 -13.90 5.20
C LYS A 93 4.36 -13.09 4.72
N GLU A 94 5.07 -13.57 3.70
CA GLU A 94 6.21 -12.85 3.14
C GLU A 94 5.78 -11.53 2.48
N LYS A 95 4.64 -11.51 1.80
CA LYS A 95 4.02 -10.30 1.24
C LYS A 95 3.73 -9.27 2.35
N CYS A 96 3.14 -9.71 3.46
CA CYS A 96 2.92 -8.85 4.62
C CYS A 96 4.25 -8.31 5.18
N CYS A 97 5.29 -9.14 5.28
CA CYS A 97 6.63 -8.71 5.68
C CYS A 97 7.21 -7.65 4.72
N LEU A 98 7.06 -7.81 3.41
CA LEU A 98 7.50 -6.84 2.41
C LEU A 98 6.74 -5.51 2.53
N LEU A 99 5.42 -5.56 2.70
CA LEU A 99 4.57 -4.40 2.95
C LEU A 99 5.03 -3.65 4.20
N ILE A 100 5.33 -4.32 5.31
CA ILE A 100 5.80 -3.65 6.53
C ILE A 100 7.18 -3.04 6.36
N ASN A 101 8.13 -3.81 5.79
CA ASN A 101 9.52 -3.39 5.68
C ASN A 101 9.75 -2.25 4.69
N SER A 102 8.82 -2.05 3.75
CA SER A 102 8.87 -1.00 2.72
C SER A 102 8.16 0.30 3.14
N ILE A 103 7.54 0.34 4.33
CA ILE A 103 6.95 1.57 4.85
C ILE A 103 8.06 2.61 5.06
N THR A 104 7.93 3.73 4.35
CA THR A 104 8.77 4.92 4.50
C THR A 104 7.83 6.06 4.87
N PRO A 105 7.51 6.24 6.17
CA PRO A 105 8.47 6.69 7.18
C PRO A 105 8.78 5.66 8.29
N GLU A 106 10.01 5.68 8.82
CA GLU A 106 10.47 4.69 9.81
C GLU A 106 9.68 4.73 11.12
N ALA A 107 9.18 5.92 11.54
CA ALA A 107 8.35 6.03 12.73
C ALA A 107 7.07 5.19 12.64
N LEU A 108 6.34 5.28 11.52
CA LEU A 108 5.14 4.48 11.28
C LEU A 108 5.48 2.99 11.20
N LYS A 109 6.58 2.65 10.52
CA LYS A 109 7.05 1.27 10.40
C LYS A 109 7.32 0.61 11.75
N GLU A 110 8.01 1.30 12.65
CA GLU A 110 8.32 0.78 13.98
C GLU A 110 7.08 0.65 14.86
N GLU A 111 6.13 1.59 14.79
CA GLU A 111 4.84 1.48 15.48
C GLU A 111 4.03 0.28 15.00
N VAL A 112 3.98 0.05 13.68
CA VAL A 112 3.31 -1.12 13.11
C VAL A 112 4.00 -2.41 13.56
N LYS A 113 5.33 -2.49 13.50
CA LYS A 113 6.08 -3.66 14.00
C LYS A 113 5.82 -3.92 15.48
N ASN A 114 5.78 -2.88 16.30
CA ASN A 114 5.50 -3.01 17.72
C ASN A 114 4.08 -3.56 17.98
N ALA A 115 3.08 -3.02 17.29
CA ALA A 115 1.70 -3.51 17.39
C ALA A 115 1.57 -4.96 16.91
N LEU A 116 2.29 -5.36 15.86
CA LEU A 116 2.35 -6.75 15.40
C LEU A 116 3.04 -7.69 16.39
N CYS A 117 3.90 -7.19 17.27
CA CYS A 117 4.55 -7.99 18.30
C CYS A 117 3.67 -8.19 19.54
N TYR A 118 2.90 -7.18 19.93
CA TYR A 118 2.24 -7.15 21.24
C TYR A 118 0.71 -7.07 21.20
N GLU A 119 0.10 -6.62 20.10
CA GLU A 119 -1.34 -6.35 20.02
C GLU A 119 -2.04 -7.27 19.01
N SER A 120 -1.47 -7.44 17.81
CA SER A 120 -2.14 -8.09 16.66
C SER A 120 -1.18 -8.98 15.84
N PRO A 121 -0.65 -10.08 16.41
CA PRO A 121 0.30 -10.95 15.73
C PRO A 121 -0.31 -11.67 14.51
N ASP A 122 -1.61 -11.83 14.47
CA ASP A 122 -2.39 -12.43 13.39
C ASP A 122 -2.39 -11.60 12.10
N ALA A 123 -2.18 -10.28 12.19
CA ALA A 123 -2.03 -9.41 11.03
C ALA A 123 -0.73 -9.63 10.25
N LYS A 124 0.23 -10.43 10.76
CA LYS A 124 1.48 -10.76 10.05
C LYS A 124 1.28 -11.64 8.82
N SER A 125 0.13 -12.31 8.70
CA SER A 125 -0.17 -13.22 7.59
C SER A 125 -1.50 -12.90 6.90
N ASP A 126 -2.18 -11.84 7.32
CA ASP A 126 -3.50 -11.42 6.84
C ASP A 126 -3.42 -9.97 6.36
N GLU A 127 -3.44 -9.81 5.03
CA GLU A 127 -3.31 -8.52 4.37
C GLU A 127 -4.42 -7.52 4.75
N ARG A 128 -5.64 -8.00 5.00
CA ARG A 128 -6.77 -7.12 5.37
C ARG A 128 -6.57 -6.57 6.77
N LYS A 129 -6.18 -7.44 7.70
CA LYS A 129 -5.85 -7.00 9.07
C LYS A 129 -4.63 -6.08 9.10
N LEU A 130 -3.64 -6.36 8.25
CA LEU A 130 -2.47 -5.49 8.11
C LEU A 130 -2.86 -4.10 7.58
N HIS A 131 -3.73 -4.04 6.58
CA HIS A 131 -4.28 -2.77 6.08
C HIS A 131 -4.94 -1.97 7.20
N ASP A 132 -5.85 -2.59 7.96
CA ASP A 132 -6.58 -1.92 9.03
C ASP A 132 -5.64 -1.43 10.14
N LEU A 133 -4.61 -2.22 10.48
CA LEU A 133 -3.59 -1.85 11.44
C LEU A 133 -2.77 -0.64 10.98
N ILE A 134 -2.27 -0.65 9.74
CA ILE A 134 -1.49 0.46 9.17
C ILE A 134 -2.35 1.72 9.11
N LEU A 135 -3.63 1.59 8.71
CA LEU A 135 -4.56 2.71 8.68
C LEU A 135 -4.76 3.32 10.08
N ALA A 136 -5.00 2.48 11.09
CA ALA A 136 -5.20 2.94 12.46
C ALA A 136 -3.97 3.71 12.99
N LYS A 137 -2.76 3.17 12.82
CA LYS A 137 -1.52 3.82 13.26
C LYS A 137 -1.22 5.10 12.48
N ALA A 138 -1.44 5.11 11.16
CA ALA A 138 -1.26 6.31 10.36
C ALA A 138 -2.23 7.44 10.74
N LEU A 139 -3.48 7.11 11.10
CA LEU A 139 -4.47 8.08 11.59
C LEU A 139 -4.10 8.61 12.98
N GLU A 140 -3.58 7.76 13.86
CA GLU A 140 -3.09 8.15 15.18
C GLU A 140 -1.94 9.16 15.06
N GLN A 141 -0.93 8.86 14.25
CA GLN A 141 0.18 9.79 13.99
C GLN A 141 -0.28 11.12 13.38
N ASP A 142 -1.19 11.10 12.42
CA ASP A 142 -1.71 12.34 11.81
C ASP A 142 -2.50 13.17 12.83
N ARG A 143 -3.29 12.54 13.70
CA ARG A 143 -4.00 13.21 14.81
C ARG A 143 -3.01 13.85 15.78
N GLU A 144 -1.97 13.14 16.21
CA GLU A 144 -0.94 13.64 17.11
C GLU A 144 -0.15 14.80 16.51
N PHE A 145 0.20 14.69 15.23
CA PHE A 145 0.87 15.75 14.48
C PHE A 145 0.02 17.02 14.42
N ARG A 146 -1.27 16.90 14.08
CA ARG A 146 -2.23 18.01 14.03
C ARG A 146 -2.41 18.67 15.40
N GLN A 147 -2.54 17.87 16.46
CA GLN A 147 -2.66 18.40 17.83
C GLN A 147 -1.39 19.15 18.25
N SER A 148 -0.22 18.57 17.99
CA SER A 148 1.07 19.18 18.30
C SER A 148 1.30 20.47 17.54
N LYS A 149 0.86 20.55 16.28
CA LYS A 149 0.90 21.78 15.48
C LYS A 149 -0.01 22.87 16.06
N ARG A 150 -1.23 22.52 16.49
CA ARG A 150 -2.17 23.47 17.12
C ARG A 150 -1.62 24.06 18.42
N LYS A 151 -1.01 23.23 19.28
CA LYS A 151 -0.41 23.69 20.54
C LYS A 151 0.74 24.67 20.31
N ARG A 152 1.61 24.41 19.33
CA ARG A 152 2.69 25.33 18.96
C ARG A 152 2.17 26.69 18.48
N ILE A 153 1.17 26.68 17.60
CA ILE A 153 0.53 27.92 17.11
C ILE A 153 -0.07 28.72 18.27
N LEU A 154 -0.77 28.07 19.20
CA LEU A 154 -1.33 28.75 20.37
C LEU A 154 -0.23 29.38 21.24
N HIS A 155 0.84 28.64 21.52
CA HIS A 155 1.98 29.14 22.29
C HIS A 155 2.67 30.34 21.62
N ASP A 156 2.87 30.28 20.30
CA ASP A 156 3.51 31.36 19.54
C ASP A 156 2.65 32.63 19.47
N VAL A 157 1.31 32.50 19.56
CA VAL A 157 0.39 33.65 19.63
C VAL A 157 0.28 34.21 21.06
N GLU A 158 0.36 33.36 22.09
CA GLU A 158 0.28 33.77 23.49
C GLU A 158 1.58 34.39 24.02
N ALA A 159 2.75 33.94 23.55
CA ALA A 159 4.04 34.44 24.03
C ALA A 159 4.23 35.96 23.83
N PRO A 160 3.92 36.57 22.66
CA PRO A 160 4.01 38.01 22.47
C PRO A 160 3.01 38.79 23.34
N HIS A 161 1.79 38.26 23.54
CA HIS A 161 0.76 38.90 24.35
C HIS A 161 1.14 38.97 25.83
N GLN A 162 1.79 37.92 26.35
CA GLN A 162 2.28 37.94 27.73
C GLN A 162 3.47 38.87 27.88
N ILE A 163 4.42 38.88 26.92
CA ILE A 163 5.56 39.81 26.97
C ILE A 163 5.10 41.27 27.00
N HIS A 164 4.18 41.66 26.12
CA HIS A 164 3.61 43.01 26.11
C HIS A 164 2.92 43.38 27.43
N LYS A 165 2.14 42.47 28.00
CA LYS A 165 1.42 42.68 29.27
C LYS A 165 2.37 42.80 30.46
N TRP A 166 3.50 42.10 30.45
CA TRP A 166 4.55 42.23 31.46
C TRP A 166 5.32 43.54 31.34
N GLU A 167 5.63 43.98 30.11
CA GLU A 167 6.28 45.26 29.86
C GLU A 167 5.41 46.46 30.26
N GLU A 168 4.11 46.43 29.95
CA GLU A 168 3.15 47.46 30.39
C GLU A 168 3.11 47.58 31.92
N LYS A 169 3.05 46.45 32.63
CA LYS A 169 3.05 46.44 34.10
C LYS A 169 4.37 46.95 34.68
N ARG A 170 5.52 46.65 34.04
CA ARG A 170 6.84 47.10 34.48
C ARG A 170 7.06 48.59 34.25
N MET A 171 6.45 49.15 33.20
CA MET A 171 6.47 50.60 32.97
C MET A 171 5.58 51.33 33.97
N LYS A 172 4.39 50.79 34.27
CA LYS A 172 3.45 51.39 35.23
C LYS A 172 4.00 51.46 36.66
N SER A 173 4.87 50.54 37.06
CA SER A 173 5.44 50.47 38.41
C SER A 173 6.72 51.31 38.62
N LYS A 174 7.16 52.07 37.60
CA LYS A 174 8.30 53.00 37.71
C LYS A 174 7.90 54.46 37.91
N ASP A 175 6.61 54.76 37.77
CA ASP A 175 6.05 56.12 37.87
C ASP A 175 5.37 56.39 39.23
N ASP A 176 5.38 55.41 40.15
CA ASP A 176 4.94 55.52 41.55
C ASP A 176 6.15 55.48 42.51
#